data_AF-A0A1B0G6Z1-F1
#
_entry.id   AF-A0A1B0G6Z1-F1
#
_cell.length_a   1.000
_cell.length_b   1.000
_cell.length_c   1.000
_cell.angle_alpha   90.00
_cell.angle_beta   90.00
_cell.angle_gamma   90.00
#
_symmetry.space_group_name_H-M   'P 1'
#
loop_
_entity.id
_entity.type
_entity.pdbx_description
1 polymer ?
#
loop_
_entity_poly.entity_id
_entity_poly.type
_entity_poly.pdbx_seq_one_letter_code
_entity_poly.pdbx_strand_id
1 'polypeptide(L)'
;MHIRRIHVKYIWTSGRLCDFKGCDRPDLQPSHINGWFWTATLQKLAPTTERNQGDWSPTGGIGLPQPDNREYKQNGAPENCLALLNQFYNDGVNWHDVACHHKKPFVCEENDALLKYVRYTNPQLRI
;
A
#
# COMPACT_ATOMS: atom_id res chain seq x y z
N MET A 1 -9.96 5.09 14.39
CA MET A 1 -9.99 4.99 12.92
C MET A 1 -11.44 4.88 12.44
N HIS A 2 -11.91 5.80 11.59
CA HIS A 2 -13.33 5.90 11.18
C HIS A 2 -13.82 4.65 10.42
N ILE A 3 -12.92 3.98 9.68
CA ILE A 3 -13.19 2.74 8.93
C ILE A 3 -13.76 1.62 9.81
N ARG A 4 -13.39 1.53 11.09
CA ARG A 4 -13.94 0.52 12.02
C ARG A 4 -15.45 0.63 12.24
N ARG A 5 -16.01 1.83 12.10
CA ARG A 5 -17.43 2.12 12.39
C ARG A 5 -18.33 2.01 11.16
N ILE A 6 -17.74 2.11 9.97
CA ILE A 6 -18.45 1.98 8.71
C ILE A 6 -18.26 0.55 8.19
N HIS A 7 -19.28 -0.04 7.56
CA HIS A 7 -19.25 -1.43 7.06
C HIS A 7 -18.37 -1.60 5.80
N VAL A 8 -17.30 -0.81 5.68
CA VAL A 8 -16.33 -0.91 4.58
C VAL A 8 -15.27 -1.92 4.97
N LYS A 9 -15.23 -3.04 4.23
CA LYS A 9 -14.34 -4.18 4.52
C LYS A 9 -12.90 -3.95 4.09
N TYR A 10 -12.68 -3.09 3.10
CA TYR A 10 -11.37 -2.87 2.50
C TYR A 10 -11.33 -1.57 1.73
N ILE A 11 -10.19 -0.88 1.76
CA ILE A 11 -9.92 0.35 1.00
C ILE A 11 -8.52 0.26 0.41
N TRP A 12 -8.37 0.72 -0.83
CA TRP A 12 -7.06 0.95 -1.43
C TRP A 12 -6.35 2.13 -0.78
N THR A 13 -5.04 1.98 -0.59
CA THR A 13 -4.12 3.07 -0.25
C THR A 13 -3.26 3.41 -1.49
N SER A 14 -2.37 4.38 -1.35
CA SER A 14 -1.34 4.69 -2.36
C SER A 14 -0.08 3.83 -2.23
N GLY A 15 -0.05 2.85 -1.31
CA GLY A 15 1.12 2.01 -1.09
C GLY A 15 1.35 1.03 -2.24
N ARG A 16 2.58 0.97 -2.73
CA ARG A 16 2.97 0.15 -3.89
C ARG A 16 4.34 -0.46 -3.66
N LEU A 17 4.52 -1.70 -4.09
CA LEU A 17 5.84 -2.31 -4.21
C LEU A 17 6.57 -1.79 -5.45
N CYS A 18 7.84 -1.44 -5.36
CA CYS A 18 8.66 -1.07 -6.51
C CYS A 18 9.03 -2.34 -7.31
N ASP A 19 8.22 -2.66 -8.32
CA ASP A 19 8.33 -3.84 -9.19
C ASP A 19 8.42 -3.48 -10.69
N PHE A 20 8.77 -2.24 -10.99
CA PHE A 20 8.87 -1.70 -12.35
C PHE A 20 10.29 -1.24 -12.68
N LYS A 21 10.51 -0.84 -13.94
CA LYS A 21 11.83 -0.41 -14.42
C LYS A 21 12.37 0.74 -13.55
N GLY A 22 13.59 0.59 -13.06
CA GLY A 22 14.25 1.56 -12.18
C GLY A 22 14.23 1.18 -10.69
N CYS A 23 13.57 0.08 -10.33
CA CYS A 23 13.55 -0.44 -8.95
C CYS A 23 14.77 -1.32 -8.59
N ASP A 24 15.69 -1.57 -9.52
CA ASP A 24 16.93 -2.36 -9.30
C ASP A 24 17.99 -1.60 -8.47
N ARG A 25 17.56 -0.65 -7.63
CA ARG A 25 18.43 0.13 -6.76
C ARG A 25 18.81 -0.69 -5.52
N PRO A 26 20.08 -0.65 -5.05
CA PRO A 26 20.53 -1.41 -3.89
C PRO A 26 19.71 -1.15 -2.61
N ASP A 27 19.25 0.09 -2.40
CA ASP A 27 18.48 0.46 -1.21
C ASP A 27 17.04 -0.07 -1.22
N LEU A 28 16.53 -0.54 -2.36
CA LEU A 28 15.21 -1.15 -2.49
C LEU A 28 15.27 -2.67 -2.39
N GLN A 29 16.46 -3.27 -2.27
CA GLN A 29 16.63 -4.73 -2.23
C GLN A 29 16.75 -5.26 -0.79
N PRO A 30 16.18 -6.43 -0.49
CA PRO A 30 15.23 -7.19 -1.30
C PRO A 30 13.91 -6.44 -1.48
N SER A 31 13.34 -6.46 -2.69
CA SER A 31 12.14 -5.67 -3.02
C SER A 31 10.98 -5.88 -2.05
N HIS A 32 10.64 -7.13 -1.73
CA HIS A 32 9.55 -7.47 -0.80
C HIS A 32 9.74 -6.94 0.63
N ILE A 33 10.97 -6.53 1.01
CA ILE A 33 11.29 -5.94 2.31
C ILE A 33 11.40 -4.42 2.21
N ASN A 34 12.22 -3.95 1.26
CA ASN A 34 12.68 -2.55 1.18
C ASN A 34 12.05 -1.76 0.03
N GLY A 35 11.21 -2.38 -0.79
CA GLY A 35 10.69 -1.80 -2.02
C GLY A 35 9.34 -1.11 -1.88
N TRP A 36 8.71 -1.10 -0.70
CA TRP A 36 7.40 -0.47 -0.51
C TRP A 36 7.53 1.05 -0.39
N PHE A 37 6.64 1.79 -1.05
CA PHE A 37 6.61 3.25 -1.01
C PHE A 37 5.19 3.80 -1.22
N TRP A 38 4.96 5.05 -0.80
CA TRP A 38 3.74 5.79 -1.08
C TRP A 38 3.86 6.48 -2.44
N THR A 39 2.99 6.14 -3.40
CA THR A 39 3.08 6.69 -4.76
C THR A 39 2.82 8.20 -4.82
N ALA A 40 2.09 8.76 -3.86
CA ALA A 40 1.78 10.19 -3.82
C ALA A 40 3.01 11.08 -3.58
N THR A 41 3.96 10.61 -2.76
CA THR A 41 5.14 11.41 -2.34
C THR A 41 6.46 10.75 -2.72
N LEU A 42 6.42 9.53 -3.27
CA LEU A 42 7.57 8.65 -3.47
C LEU A 42 8.33 8.35 -2.17
N GLN A 43 7.67 8.56 -1.02
CA GLN A 43 8.25 8.27 0.28
C GLN A 43 8.32 6.77 0.48
N LYS A 44 9.53 6.26 0.70
CA LYS A 44 9.79 4.86 1.05
C LYS A 44 9.15 4.54 2.41
N LEU A 45 8.48 3.39 2.49
CA LEU A 45 8.01 2.81 3.76
C LEU A 45 9.19 2.17 4.49
N ALA A 46 9.09 2.08 5.81
CA ALA A 46 10.06 1.30 6.59
C ALA A 46 10.11 -0.16 6.09
N PRO A 47 11.25 -0.86 6.29
CA PRO A 47 11.35 -2.28 5.95
C PRO A 47 10.18 -3.07 6.52
N THR A 48 9.64 -4.02 5.77
CA THR A 48 8.46 -4.80 6.22
C THR A 48 8.73 -5.65 7.47
N THR A 49 10.01 -5.89 7.79
CA THR A 49 10.48 -6.52 9.02
C THR A 49 10.43 -5.59 10.24
N GLU A 50 10.40 -4.27 10.06
CA GLU A 50 10.31 -3.28 11.13
C GLU A 50 8.85 -3.00 11.53
N ARG A 51 8.29 -3.92 12.32
CA ARG A 51 6.86 -3.94 12.70
C ARG A 51 6.41 -2.80 13.60
N ASN A 52 7.33 -2.01 14.13
CA ASN A 52 7.04 -0.81 14.93
C ASN A 52 6.84 0.45 14.07
N GLN A 53 7.19 0.41 12.78
CA GLN A 53 7.10 1.57 11.86
C GLN A 53 6.01 1.42 10.79
N GLY A 54 5.21 0.35 10.83
CA GLY A 54 4.13 0.11 9.90
C GLY A 54 3.02 -0.73 10.52
N ASP A 55 1.84 -0.70 9.89
CA ASP A 55 0.64 -1.38 10.40
C ASP A 55 0.35 -2.68 9.63
N TRP A 56 1.41 -3.35 9.16
CA TRP A 56 1.29 -4.65 8.48
C TRP A 56 0.59 -5.66 9.39
N SER A 57 -0.33 -6.45 8.83
CA SER A 57 -1.06 -7.44 9.63
C SER A 57 -0.13 -8.56 10.13
N PRO A 58 -0.28 -9.04 11.38
CA PRO A 58 0.47 -10.19 11.88
C PRO A 58 0.00 -11.53 11.28
N THR A 59 -1.10 -11.53 10.53
CA THR A 59 -1.68 -12.72 9.88
C THR A 59 -2.33 -12.33 8.55
N GLY A 60 -2.96 -13.28 7.86
CA GLY A 60 -3.61 -13.09 6.57
C GLY A 60 -4.37 -14.33 6.12
N GLY A 61 -4.67 -14.44 4.83
CA GLY A 61 -5.50 -15.54 4.28
C GLY A 61 -4.90 -16.95 4.42
N ILE A 62 -3.60 -17.05 4.69
CA ILE A 62 -2.88 -18.31 4.98
C ILE A 62 -2.25 -18.35 6.38
N GLY A 63 -2.65 -17.45 7.27
CA GLY A 63 -2.10 -17.39 8.63
C GLY A 63 -0.68 -16.84 8.74
N LEU A 64 -0.15 -16.22 7.67
CA LEU A 64 1.20 -15.65 7.66
C LEU A 64 1.17 -14.12 7.83
N PRO A 65 2.20 -13.52 8.46
CA PRO A 65 2.33 -12.08 8.54
C PRO A 65 2.47 -11.43 7.16
N GLN A 66 1.82 -10.28 6.98
CA GLN A 66 1.91 -9.50 5.75
C GLN A 66 3.21 -8.68 5.70
N PRO A 67 3.75 -8.37 4.52
CA PRO A 67 3.28 -8.85 3.21
C PRO A 67 3.68 -10.30 2.95
N ASP A 68 2.74 -11.14 2.48
CA ASP A 68 2.97 -12.58 2.31
C ASP A 68 2.98 -13.07 0.85
N ASN A 69 2.57 -12.24 -0.11
CA ASN A 69 2.44 -12.56 -1.53
C ASN A 69 1.76 -13.91 -1.78
N ARG A 70 0.73 -14.22 -1.01
CA ARG A 70 -0.07 -15.44 -1.04
C ARG A 70 -0.61 -15.74 -2.43
N GLU A 71 -1.21 -14.76 -3.11
CA GLU A 71 -1.86 -15.03 -4.40
C GLU A 71 -0.85 -15.54 -5.44
N TYR A 72 0.35 -14.94 -5.50
CA TYR A 72 1.45 -15.43 -6.34
C TYR A 72 1.92 -16.84 -5.98
N LYS A 73 2.05 -17.14 -4.68
CA LYS A 73 2.38 -18.50 -4.20
C LYS A 73 1.34 -19.55 -4.59
N GLN A 74 0.12 -19.12 -4.91
CA GLN A 74 -1.00 -19.96 -5.35
C GLN A 74 -1.21 -19.91 -6.89
N ASN A 75 -0.15 -19.59 -7.64
CA ASN A 75 -0.15 -19.47 -9.11
C ASN A 75 -1.06 -18.34 -9.64
N GLY A 76 -1.34 -17.32 -8.83
CA GLY A 76 -2.06 -16.10 -9.22
C GLY A 76 -1.15 -14.89 -9.41
N ALA A 77 -1.72 -13.69 -9.29
CA ALA A 77 -0.98 -12.45 -9.53
C ALA A 77 -0.11 -12.06 -8.31
N PRO A 78 1.05 -11.40 -8.54
CA PRO A 78 1.80 -10.74 -7.47
C PRO A 78 0.97 -9.72 -6.68
N GLU A 79 1.09 -9.76 -5.37
CA GLU A 79 0.40 -8.87 -4.43
C GLU A 79 1.19 -7.57 -4.23
N ASN A 80 1.30 -6.77 -5.29
CA ASN A 80 2.22 -5.63 -5.27
C ASN A 80 1.57 -4.30 -4.86
N CYS A 81 0.32 -4.31 -4.40
CA CYS A 81 -0.45 -3.14 -3.95
C CYS A 81 -0.84 -3.24 -2.47
N LEU A 82 -0.87 -2.10 -1.76
CA LEU A 82 -1.21 -2.05 -0.33
C LEU A 82 -2.67 -1.66 -0.13
N ALA A 83 -3.42 -2.51 0.55
CA ALA A 83 -4.78 -2.23 1.01
C ALA A 83 -4.85 -2.18 2.53
N LEU A 84 -5.74 -1.34 3.06
CA LEU A 84 -6.20 -1.45 4.43
C LEU A 84 -7.40 -2.41 4.45
N LEU A 85 -7.29 -3.52 5.16
CA LEU A 85 -8.40 -4.45 5.37
C LEU A 85 -8.99 -4.26 6.76
N ASN A 86 -10.32 -4.28 6.86
CA ASN A 86 -11.06 -4.10 8.09
C ASN A 86 -11.74 -5.40 8.48
N GLN A 87 -11.13 -6.13 9.42
CA GLN A 87 -11.59 -7.42 9.94
C GLN A 87 -11.86 -8.46 8.85
N PHE A 88 -11.16 -8.38 7.72
CA PHE A 88 -11.39 -9.30 6.60
C PHE A 88 -10.91 -10.72 6.93
N TYR A 89 -9.80 -10.83 7.67
CA TYR A 89 -9.25 -12.10 8.18
C TYR A 89 -9.36 -12.23 9.71
N ASN A 90 -10.23 -11.46 10.36
CA ASN A 90 -10.39 -11.38 11.82
C ASN A 90 -9.09 -11.01 12.56
N ASP A 91 -8.30 -10.12 11.97
CA ASP A 91 -6.96 -9.74 12.42
C ASP A 91 -6.82 -8.27 12.80
N GLY A 92 -7.92 -7.52 12.82
CA GLY A 92 -7.94 -6.11 13.13
C GLY A 92 -8.14 -5.24 11.89
N VAL A 93 -7.55 -4.05 11.91
CA VAL A 93 -7.61 -3.12 10.77
C VAL A 93 -6.20 -2.73 10.42
N ASN A 94 -5.62 -3.47 9.47
CA ASN A 94 -4.18 -3.48 9.22
C ASN A 94 -3.91 -3.44 7.70
N TRP A 95 -2.64 -3.24 7.34
CA TRP A 95 -2.16 -3.30 5.96
C TRP A 95 -1.97 -4.74 5.50
N HIS A 96 -2.41 -4.98 4.27
CA HIS A 96 -2.20 -6.21 3.53
C HIS A 96 -1.65 -5.89 2.16
N ASP A 97 -0.73 -6.72 1.70
CA ASP A 97 -0.41 -6.78 0.30
C ASP A 97 -1.55 -7.51 -0.43
N VAL A 98 -1.95 -6.97 -1.57
CA VAL A 98 -3.07 -7.50 -2.36
C VAL A 98 -2.74 -7.34 -3.83
N ALA A 99 -3.17 -8.31 -4.65
CA ALA A 99 -3.00 -8.20 -6.08
C ALA A 99 -3.73 -6.97 -6.63
N CYS A 100 -3.02 -6.18 -7.44
CA CYS A 100 -3.48 -4.86 -7.85
C CYS A 100 -4.77 -4.85 -8.71
N HIS A 101 -5.16 -5.99 -9.28
CA HIS A 101 -6.34 -6.09 -10.14
C HIS A 101 -7.67 -6.14 -9.37
N HIS A 102 -7.63 -6.32 -8.04
CA HIS A 102 -8.84 -6.36 -7.21
C HIS A 102 -9.57 -5.02 -7.20
N LYS A 103 -10.88 -5.04 -7.43
CA LYS A 103 -11.72 -3.83 -7.33
C LYS A 103 -12.00 -3.51 -5.86
N LYS A 104 -11.56 -2.33 -5.40
CA LYS A 104 -11.83 -1.82 -4.05
C LYS A 104 -12.13 -0.32 -4.11
N PRO A 105 -12.93 0.22 -3.18
CA PRO A 105 -13.02 1.66 -3.01
C PRO A 105 -11.65 2.21 -2.58
N PHE A 106 -11.40 3.47 -2.89
CA PHE A 106 -10.21 4.20 -2.50
C PHE A 106 -10.63 5.53 -1.85
N VAL A 107 -9.74 6.10 -1.05
CA VAL A 107 -9.91 7.42 -0.46
C VAL A 107 -8.93 8.37 -1.13
N CYS A 108 -9.43 9.54 -1.53
CA CYS A 108 -8.59 10.62 -2.01
C CYS A 108 -8.16 11.49 -0.83
N GLU A 109 -6.92 11.94 -0.86
CA GLU A 109 -6.36 12.91 0.08
C GLU A 109 -5.77 14.09 -0.70
N GLU A 110 -5.98 15.30 -0.20
CA GLU A 110 -5.28 16.48 -0.69
C GLU A 110 -3.86 16.50 -0.12
N ASN A 111 -2.86 16.60 -1.01
CA ASN A 111 -1.46 16.66 -0.60
C ASN A 111 -0.86 18.01 -0.98
N ASP A 112 -0.40 18.78 0.01
CA ASP A 112 0.15 20.13 -0.20
C ASP A 112 1.30 20.17 -1.20
N ALA A 113 2.18 19.17 -1.22
CA ALA A 113 3.30 19.13 -2.16
C ALA A 113 2.81 18.94 -3.59
N LEU A 114 1.83 18.06 -3.80
CA LEU A 114 1.19 17.86 -5.10
C LEU A 114 0.37 19.08 -5.51
N LEU A 115 -0.40 19.69 -4.61
CA LEU A 115 -1.16 20.90 -4.89
C LEU A 115 -0.24 22.06 -5.27
N LYS A 116 0.89 22.24 -4.58
CA LYS A 116 1.92 23.23 -4.95
C LYS A 116 2.50 22.94 -6.33
N TYR A 117 2.82 21.69 -6.63
CA TYR A 117 3.32 21.29 -7.94
C TYR A 117 2.31 21.60 -9.06
N VAL A 118 1.04 21.28 -8.87
CA VAL A 118 0.00 21.57 -9.87
C VAL A 118 -0.19 23.07 -10.06
N ARG A 119 -0.23 23.86 -8.98
CA ARG A 119 -0.30 25.33 -9.07
C ARG A 119 0.89 25.94 -9.83
N TYR A 120 2.09 25.39 -9.64
CA TYR A 120 3.29 25.85 -10.32
C TYR A 120 3.31 25.48 -11.82
N THR A 121 2.91 24.24 -12.15
CA THR A 121 2.95 23.72 -13.52
C THR A 121 1.73 24.10 -14.36
N ASN A 122 0.62 24.46 -13.74
CA ASN A 122 -0.64 24.83 -14.39
C ASN A 122 -1.20 26.13 -13.79
N PRO A 123 -0.54 27.28 -13.98
CA PRO A 123 -0.89 28.54 -13.32
C PRO A 123 -2.29 29.08 -13.69
N GLN A 124 -2.88 28.60 -14.78
CA GLN A 124 -4.22 28.97 -15.24
C GLN A 124 -5.33 28.08 -14.65
N LEU A 125 -4.98 26.96 -14.00
CA LEU A 125 -5.96 26.08 -13.35
C LEU A 125 -6.37 26.69 -12.01
N ARG A 126 -7.68 26.87 -11.79
CA ARG A 126 -8.22 27.32 -10.51
C ARG A 126 -8.45 26.11 -9.60
N ILE A 127 -7.60 25.99 -8.56
CA ILE A 127 -7.60 24.89 -7.57
C ILE A 127 -7.31 25.41 -6.17
#